data_AF-A0A2T9ZHD8-F1
#
_entry.id   AF-A0A2T9ZHD8-F1
#
_cell.length_a   1.000
_cell.length_b   1.000
_cell.length_c   1.000
_cell.angle_alpha   90.00
_cell.angle_beta   90.00
_cell.angle_gamma   90.00
#
_symmetry.space_group_name_H-M   'P 1'
#
loop_
_entity.id
_entity.type
_entity.pdbx_description
1 polymer ?
#
loop_
_entity_poly.entity_id
_entity_poly.type
_entity_poly.pdbx_seq_one_letter_code
_entity_poly.pdbx_strand_id
1 'polypeptide(L)' 'MCLLVLNSQLENSRILSQVQVGFPMMQVRWRTYGNEYQPSQIKRKRKHGFFARLRTEGGRKILKRRRLKGRKYLSH' A
#
# COMPACT_ATOMS: atom_id res chain seq x y z
N MET A 1 -50.66 17.25 -54.35
CA MET A 1 -51.85 18.07 -54.08
C MET A 1 -52.70 17.34 -53.04
N CYS A 2 -52.25 17.25 -51.79
CA CYS A 2 -52.67 18.24 -50.80
C CYS A 2 -51.50 18.53 -49.84
N LEU A 3 -51.07 19.79 -49.87
CA LEU A 3 -50.27 20.44 -48.82
C LEU A 3 -51.09 20.40 -47.50
N LEU A 4 -50.56 20.35 -46.28
CA LEU A 4 -49.59 21.24 -45.63
C LEU A 4 -49.06 20.47 -44.41
N VAL A 5 -47.80 20.06 -44.39
CA VAL A 5 -46.71 20.71 -43.63
C VAL A 5 -47.15 21.86 -42.72
N LEU A 6 -46.98 21.71 -41.42
CA LEU A 6 -45.99 22.46 -40.61
C LEU A 6 -46.45 22.51 -39.15
N ASN A 7 -45.53 22.04 -38.29
CA ASN A 7 -45.19 22.65 -37.02
C ASN A 7 -46.28 22.64 -35.92
N SER A 8 -45.96 22.35 -34.68
CA SER A 8 -44.70 22.52 -33.96
C SER A 8 -44.93 21.90 -32.59
N GLN A 9 -43.87 21.26 -32.08
CA GLN A 9 -43.39 21.33 -30.70
C GLN A 9 -44.47 21.21 -29.61
N LEU A 10 -44.36 20.29 -28.68
CA LEU A 10 -43.41 20.51 -27.59
C LEU A 10 -43.15 19.19 -26.89
N GLU A 11 -41.87 18.86 -26.85
CA GLU A 11 -41.12 18.47 -25.67
C GLU A 11 -41.70 17.40 -24.76
N ASN A 12 -40.90 16.36 -24.57
CA ASN A 12 -40.40 15.87 -23.28
C ASN A 12 -40.29 14.35 -23.38
N SER A 13 -39.18 13.68 -23.11
CA SER A 13 -37.79 14.03 -22.80
C SER A 13 -37.10 12.65 -22.67
N ARG A 14 -35.77 12.59 -22.92
CA ARG A 14 -34.88 11.44 -22.60
C ARG A 14 -34.99 10.25 -23.58
N ILE A 15 -34.31 10.22 -24.72
CA ILE A 15 -32.83 10.22 -24.89
C ILE A 15 -32.16 9.24 -23.92
N LEU A 16 -31.63 8.16 -24.53
CA LEU A 16 -30.45 7.40 -24.12
C LEU A 16 -30.66 6.50 -22.88
N SER A 17 -30.21 5.25 -22.81
CA SER A 17 -29.19 4.53 -23.55
C SER A 17 -28.84 3.29 -22.75
N GLN A 18 -28.03 2.43 -23.37
CA GLN A 18 -26.98 1.65 -22.69
C GLN A 18 -27.49 0.42 -21.93
N VAL A 19 -27.36 -0.75 -22.57
CA VAL A 19 -26.21 -1.66 -22.38
C VAL A 19 -26.17 -2.13 -20.92
N GLN A 20 -26.65 -3.34 -20.70
CA GLN A 20 -26.35 -4.10 -19.49
C GLN A 20 -24.85 -4.42 -19.49
N VAL A 21 -24.03 -3.48 -19.05
CA VAL A 21 -22.64 -3.74 -18.67
C VAL A 21 -22.68 -4.58 -17.40
N GLY A 22 -22.54 -5.89 -17.56
CA GLY A 22 -22.20 -6.77 -16.45
C GLY A 22 -20.85 -6.32 -15.90
N PHE A 23 -20.85 -5.56 -14.81
CA PHE A 23 -19.64 -5.23 -14.08
C PHE A 23 -19.00 -6.56 -13.64
N PRO A 24 -17.77 -6.91 -14.10
CA PRO A 24 -17.12 -8.10 -13.60
C PRO A 24 -16.84 -7.89 -12.12
N MET A 25 -17.26 -8.86 -11.29
CA MET A 25 -16.99 -8.87 -9.86
C MET A 25 -15.47 -8.84 -9.64
N MET A 26 -14.89 -7.65 -9.45
CA MET A 26 -13.49 -7.50 -9.10
C MET A 26 -13.28 -8.05 -7.70
N GLN A 27 -12.45 -9.09 -7.58
CA GLN A 27 -12.07 -9.65 -6.29
C GLN A 27 -11.40 -8.57 -5.43
N VAL A 28 -12.01 -8.25 -4.29
CA VAL A 28 -11.44 -7.30 -3.32
C VAL A 28 -10.30 -8.00 -2.58
N ARG A 29 -9.08 -7.46 -2.68
CA ARG A 29 -7.91 -7.96 -1.92
C ARG A 29 -8.04 -7.54 -0.45
N TRP A 30 -8.18 -8.51 0.44
CA TRP A 30 -8.36 -8.30 1.88
C TRP A 30 -7.02 -7.93 2.55
N ARG A 31 -6.75 -6.63 2.70
CA ARG A 31 -5.59 -6.00 3.40
C ARG A 31 -4.20 -6.25 2.80
N THR A 32 -3.49 -5.16 2.53
CA THR A 32 -2.05 -5.15 2.24
C THR A 32 -1.28 -4.88 3.54
N TYR A 33 -0.51 -5.85 4.02
CA TYR A 33 0.47 -5.64 5.09
C TYR A 33 1.60 -4.75 4.56
N GLY A 34 2.11 -3.82 5.38
CA GLY A 34 3.07 -2.80 4.90
C GLY A 34 3.36 -1.64 5.86
N ASN A 35 2.76 -1.63 7.06
CA ASN A 35 3.01 -0.61 8.09
C ASN A 35 3.68 -1.19 9.35
N GLU A 36 4.39 -2.30 9.24
CA GLU A 36 5.00 -3.01 10.38
C GLU A 36 6.12 -2.18 11.01
N TYR A 37 6.86 -1.44 10.19
CA TYR A 37 7.92 -0.57 10.66
C TYR A 37 7.37 0.81 11.04
N GLN A 38 7.16 1.01 12.34
CA GLN A 38 6.89 2.32 12.94
C GLN A 38 8.18 2.87 13.56
N PRO A 39 8.81 3.89 12.95
CA PRO A 39 10.15 4.32 13.32
C PRO A 39 10.14 4.95 14.72
N SER A 40 10.96 4.41 15.60
CA SER A 40 11.19 4.99 16.93
C SER A 40 12.63 4.74 17.36
N GLN A 41 13.38 5.83 17.58
CA GLN A 41 14.82 5.76 17.88
C GLN A 41 15.09 5.04 19.21
N ILE A 42 14.24 5.27 20.21
CA ILE A 42 14.33 4.63 21.53
C ILE A 42 14.20 3.10 21.39
N LYS A 43 13.16 2.61 20.68
CA LYS A 43 12.97 1.17 20.48
C LYS A 43 14.11 0.57 19.66
N ARG A 44 14.56 1.27 18.62
CA ARG A 44 15.68 0.85 17.76
C ARG A 44 16.98 0.64 18.56
N LYS A 45 17.37 1.63 19.36
CA LYS A 45 18.62 1.57 20.16
C LYS A 45 18.54 0.57 21.31
N ARG A 46 17.40 0.46 22.00
CA ARG A 46 17.20 -0.54 23.06
C ARG A 46 17.21 -1.98 22.54
N LYS A 47 16.58 -2.24 21.39
CA LYS A 47 16.50 -3.61 20.82
C LYS A 47 17.75 -4.01 20.03
N HIS A 48 18.35 -3.07 19.29
CA HIS A 48 19.37 -3.40 18.28
C HIS A 48 20.69 -2.63 18.41
N GLY A 49 20.82 -1.77 19.42
CA GLY A 49 22.04 -1.01 19.69
C GLY A 49 23.18 -1.87 20.23
N PHE A 50 24.35 -1.25 20.38
CA PHE A 50 25.59 -1.93 20.77
C PHE A 50 25.50 -2.57 22.17
N PHE A 51 25.04 -1.82 23.17
CA PHE A 51 24.89 -2.30 24.53
C PHE A 51 23.90 -3.47 24.65
N ALA A 52 22.83 -3.46 23.84
CA ALA A 52 21.87 -4.57 23.79
C ALA A 52 22.53 -5.87 23.30
N ARG A 53 23.49 -5.77 22.38
CA ARG A 53 24.27 -6.92 21.91
C ARG A 53 25.32 -7.35 22.94
N LEU A 54 25.97 -6.43 23.63
CA LEU A 54 26.97 -6.78 24.64
C LEU A 54 26.38 -7.49 25.86
N ARG A 55 25.15 -7.16 26.25
CA ARG A 55 24.49 -7.72 27.44
C ARG A 55 24.35 -9.25 27.43
N THR A 56 24.21 -9.86 26.26
CA THR A 56 23.98 -11.30 26.12
C THR A 56 25.18 -11.99 25.49
N GLU A 57 25.39 -13.27 25.81
CA GLU A 57 26.43 -14.07 25.16
C GLU A 57 26.21 -14.20 23.66
N GLY A 58 24.96 -14.43 23.24
CA GLY A 58 24.60 -14.51 21.83
C GLY A 58 24.90 -13.21 21.08
N GLY A 59 24.62 -12.06 21.69
CA GLY A 59 24.94 -10.76 21.10
C GLY A 59 26.45 -10.49 21.00
N ARG A 60 27.25 -10.91 21.99
CA ARG A 60 28.73 -10.86 21.91
C ARG A 60 29.26 -11.69 20.74
N LYS A 61 28.73 -12.90 20.53
CA LYS A 61 29.06 -13.77 19.37
C LYS A 61 28.69 -13.10 18.04
N ILE A 62 27.54 -12.42 17.96
CA ILE A 62 27.14 -11.65 16.76
C ILE A 62 28.15 -10.54 16.46
N LEU A 63 28.56 -9.76 17.46
CA LEU A 63 29.55 -8.69 17.27
C LEU A 63 30.89 -9.24 16.76
N LYS A 64 31.38 -10.34 17.34
CA LYS A 64 32.59 -11.03 16.87
C LYS A 64 32.46 -11.41 15.40
N ARG A 65 31.37 -12.07 15.00
CA ARG A 65 31.11 -12.45 13.61
C ARG A 65 31.05 -11.25 12.66
N ARG A 66 30.43 -10.15 13.07
CA ARG A 66 30.32 -8.93 12.25
C ARG A 66 31.67 -8.24 12.06
N ARG A 67 32.54 -8.25 13.09
CA ARG A 67 33.94 -7.79 12.99
C ARG A 67 34.76 -8.65 12.05
N LEU A 68 34.68 -9.97 12.19
CA LEU A 68 35.38 -10.91 11.30
C LEU A 68 34.97 -10.74 9.83
N LYS A 69 33.69 -10.44 9.58
CA LYS A 69 33.20 -10.13 8.23
C LYS A 69 33.61 -8.72 7.73
N GLY A 70 34.13 -7.85 8.59
CA GLY A 70 34.52 -6.48 8.21
C GLY A 70 33.33 -5.56 7.91
N ARG A 71 32.18 -5.74 8.59
CA ARG A 71 31.02 -4.84 8.38
C ARG A 71 31.35 -3.43 8.87
N LYS A 72 31.14 -2.41 8.02
CA LYS A 72 31.29 -0.99 8.36
C LYS A 72 30.53 -0.59 9.64
N TYR A 73 29.32 -1.12 9.82
CA TYR A 73 28.50 -0.90 11.01
C TYR A 73 28.22 -2.22 11.74
N LEU A 74 28.59 -2.28 13.01
CA LEU A 74 28.41 -3.49 13.83
C LEU A 74 27.02 -3.59 14.46
N SER A 75 26.44 -2.46 14.86
CA SER A 75 25.09 -2.38 15.42
C SER A 75 24.43 -1.07 14.99
N HIS A 76 23.16 -0.90 15.37
CA HIS A 76 22.37 0.29 15.07
C HIS A 76 22.82 1.55 15.80
#